data_AF-A0AAD4I2E5-F1
#
_entry.id   AF-A0AAD4I2E5-F1
#
_cell.length_a   1.000
_cell.length_b   1.000
_cell.length_c   1.000
_cell.angle_alpha   90.00
_cell.angle_beta   90.00
_cell.angle_gamma   90.00
#
_symmetry.space_group_name_H-M   'P 1'
#
loop_
_entity.id
_entity.type
_entity.pdbx_description
1 polymer ?
#
loop_
_entity_poly.entity_id
_entity_poly.type
_entity_poly.pdbx_seq_one_letter_code
_entity_poly.pdbx_strand_id
1 'polypeptide(L)'
;MKPFFPCLVILVASTGHVLAGSRVFQPNLSAAHLDRRSWVFDKERKLQTTWPNRQIRYCFENDEAADAIREPLEEAHTLWQRSGLGAEFTIAEVGEQECQEHPQSTLLVQWTGDEGKMATSIGLLNHNRPHMLLTTSIHMGMLDQVLNFAHELGHAWGLMHEHQNPNFWSSGIIENAKGGTVFGPENHGNWRCENLKDYKEQFGIHNPVRNPGYNNGFGPSTSPADMCKSYEYAATNGFTAGDYLPMPSHHGIGGSEGKTGDDVDWDSIMLSRNRS
;
A
#
# COMPACT_ATOMS: atom_id res chain seq x y z
N MET A 1 32.35 37.06 38.29
CA MET A 1 31.14 37.07 37.44
C MET A 1 31.41 36.18 36.23
N LYS A 2 30.80 34.98 36.19
CA LYS A 2 30.84 34.08 35.03
C LYS A 2 29.44 34.12 34.39
N PRO A 3 29.29 34.33 33.08
CA PRO A 3 27.98 34.31 32.46
C PRO A 3 27.50 32.85 32.34
N PHE A 4 26.29 32.62 32.82
CA PHE A 4 25.51 31.41 32.55
C PHE A 4 24.99 31.50 31.11
N PHE A 5 25.42 30.60 30.23
CA PHE A 5 24.73 30.35 28.97
C PHE A 5 23.66 29.28 29.22
N PRO A 6 22.37 29.55 28.98
CA PRO A 6 21.38 28.49 28.98
C PRO A 6 21.57 27.66 27.71
N CYS A 7 21.89 26.38 27.90
CA CYS A 7 21.90 25.39 26.83
C CYS A 7 20.44 25.17 26.40
N LEU A 8 20.06 25.77 25.27
CA LEU A 8 18.77 25.53 24.64
C LEU A 8 18.78 24.12 24.06
N VAL A 9 18.30 23.15 24.83
CA VAL A 9 18.02 21.80 24.32
C VAL A 9 16.80 21.92 23.41
N ILE A 10 17.05 22.06 22.11
CA ILE A 10 16.01 21.90 21.10
C ILE A 10 15.69 20.41 21.04
N LEU A 11 14.63 20.01 21.76
CA LEU A 11 13.99 18.72 21.57
C LEU A 11 13.31 18.76 20.20
N VAL A 12 14.02 18.35 19.16
CA VAL A 12 13.39 18.00 17.88
C VAL A 12 12.69 16.67 18.14
N ALA A 13 11.46 16.73 18.67
CA ALA A 13 10.54 15.61 18.58
C ALA A 13 10.17 15.49 17.10
N SER A 14 10.97 14.73 16.34
CA SER A 14 10.56 14.23 15.03
C SER A 14 9.46 13.19 15.28
N THR A 15 8.26 13.66 15.57
CA THR A 15 7.04 12.88 15.48
C THR A 15 6.89 12.50 14.02
N GLY A 16 7.21 11.25 13.68
CA GLY A 16 6.87 10.70 12.38
C GLY A 16 5.35 10.81 12.23
N HIS A 17 4.90 11.79 11.44
CA HIS A 17 3.49 11.95 11.14
C HIS A 17 3.13 10.90 10.08
N VAL A 18 2.24 9.96 10.42
CA VAL A 18 1.69 8.99 9.45
C VAL A 18 0.54 9.67 8.70
N LEU A 19 0.87 10.59 7.80
CA LEU A 19 -0.17 11.42 7.19
C LEU A 19 -1.05 10.58 6.26
N ALA A 20 -2.26 10.34 6.74
CA ALA A 20 -3.28 9.48 6.17
C ALA A 20 -3.90 9.94 4.83
N GLY A 21 -3.26 10.89 4.14
CA GLY A 21 -3.85 11.83 3.20
C GLY A 21 -4.64 11.20 2.05
N SER A 22 -5.96 11.31 2.11
CA SER A 22 -6.85 11.15 0.97
C SER A 22 -8.05 12.08 1.09
N ARG A 23 -8.39 12.81 0.03
CA ARG A 23 -9.60 13.64 -0.06
C ARG A 23 -10.89 12.84 0.13
N VAL A 24 -10.85 11.52 -0.04
CA VAL A 24 -11.99 10.62 0.21
C VAL A 24 -12.23 10.45 1.73
N PHE A 25 -11.19 10.61 2.55
CA PHE A 25 -11.20 10.25 3.97
C PHE A 25 -10.88 11.42 4.92
N GLN A 26 -10.82 12.66 4.42
CA GLN A 26 -10.52 13.86 5.21
C GLN A 26 -11.58 14.95 5.00
N PRO A 27 -11.88 15.80 6.01
CA PRO A 27 -12.66 17.01 5.80
C PRO A 27 -11.92 17.96 4.85
N ASN A 28 -12.66 18.81 4.12
CA ASN A 28 -12.11 19.83 3.22
C ASN A 28 -11.19 20.79 4.00
N LEU A 29 -9.89 20.47 4.06
CA LEU A 29 -8.86 21.32 4.65
C LEU A 29 -8.11 22.00 3.51
N SER A 30 -8.03 23.33 3.56
CA SER A 30 -7.42 24.20 2.55
C SER A 30 -5.89 24.16 2.52
N ALA A 31 -5.26 23.07 2.98
CA ALA A 31 -3.81 22.96 3.07
C ALA A 31 -3.25 22.27 1.83
N ALA A 32 -2.50 23.02 1.01
CA ALA A 32 -1.88 22.56 -0.24
C ALA A 32 -0.97 21.31 -0.12
N HIS A 33 -0.59 20.92 1.10
CA HIS A 33 0.17 19.68 1.37
C HIS A 33 -0.71 18.41 1.39
N LEU A 34 -2.02 18.53 1.65
CA LEU A 34 -2.96 17.41 1.63
C LEU A 34 -3.46 17.09 0.21
N ASP A 35 -3.36 18.06 -0.70
CA ASP A 35 -3.71 17.90 -2.12
C ASP A 35 -2.71 17.07 -2.92
N ARG A 36 -1.51 16.84 -2.38
CA ARG A 36 -0.49 16.00 -3.03
C ARG A 36 -0.83 14.51 -2.95
N ARG A 37 -1.80 14.12 -2.13
CA ARG A 37 -1.87 12.78 -1.55
C ARG A 37 -3.14 12.07 -1.97
N SER A 38 -2.96 11.00 -2.74
CA SER A 38 -3.80 9.80 -2.76
C SER A 38 -3.62 9.09 -4.09
N TRP A 39 -3.06 7.89 -4.11
CA TRP A 39 -3.44 6.89 -5.10
C TRP A 39 -4.53 6.03 -4.44
N VAL A 40 -5.79 6.38 -4.65
CA VAL A 40 -6.95 5.65 -4.08
C VAL A 40 -7.61 4.83 -5.15
N PHE A 41 -8.31 3.77 -4.76
CA PHE A 41 -9.08 3.01 -5.74
C PHE A 41 -10.13 3.85 -6.47
N ASP A 42 -10.36 3.50 -7.74
CA ASP A 42 -11.43 4.07 -8.54
C ASP A 42 -12.79 3.45 -8.15
N LYS A 43 -13.66 4.27 -7.55
CA LYS A 43 -15.02 3.86 -7.14
C LYS A 43 -15.94 3.57 -8.32
N GLU A 44 -15.68 4.15 -9.50
CA GLU A 44 -16.55 4.01 -10.68
C GLU A 44 -16.53 2.60 -11.25
N ARG A 45 -15.46 1.84 -11.00
CA ARG A 45 -15.33 0.46 -11.46
C ARG A 45 -16.25 -0.54 -10.76
N LYS A 46 -16.88 -0.16 -9.64
CA LYS A 46 -17.75 -1.06 -8.85
C LYS A 46 -17.10 -2.42 -8.52
N LEU A 47 -15.77 -2.49 -8.44
CA LEU A 47 -15.07 -3.68 -7.93
C LEU A 47 -14.91 -3.61 -6.42
N GLN A 48 -14.69 -2.39 -5.93
CA GLN A 48 -14.47 -2.08 -4.53
C GLN A 48 -15.16 -0.76 -4.17
N THR A 49 -15.55 -0.64 -2.90
CA THR A 49 -16.27 0.51 -2.34
C THR A 49 -15.64 0.93 -1.01
N THR A 50 -16.05 2.08 -0.51
CA THR A 50 -15.65 2.51 0.83
C THR A 50 -16.51 1.80 1.87
N TRP A 51 -15.92 1.51 3.02
CA TRP A 51 -16.64 0.96 4.16
C TRP A 51 -17.85 1.82 4.55
N PRO A 52 -19.05 1.22 4.66
CA PRO A 52 -20.23 1.91 5.16
C PRO A 52 -19.98 2.57 6.50
N ASN A 53 -20.55 3.75 6.71
CA ASN A 53 -20.41 4.51 7.96
C ASN A 53 -18.96 4.79 8.40
N ARG A 54 -17.98 4.71 7.47
CA ARG A 54 -16.56 4.91 7.75
C ARG A 54 -16.03 3.93 8.82
N GLN A 55 -16.61 2.73 8.89
CA GLN A 55 -16.23 1.72 9.87
C GLN A 55 -15.76 0.43 9.20
N ILE A 56 -14.51 0.03 9.44
CA ILE A 56 -14.03 -1.31 9.10
C ILE A 56 -14.54 -2.27 10.18
N ARG A 57 -15.49 -3.11 9.83
CA ARG A 57 -15.90 -4.25 10.66
C ARG A 57 -14.95 -5.39 10.35
N TYR A 58 -14.31 -5.96 11.36
CA TYR A 58 -13.32 -7.02 11.17
C TYR A 58 -13.51 -8.17 12.14
N CYS A 59 -12.96 -9.32 11.81
CA CYS A 59 -12.90 -10.48 12.67
C CYS A 59 -11.59 -11.23 12.44
N PHE A 60 -11.12 -11.93 13.47
CA PHE A 60 -9.95 -12.80 13.34
C PHE A 60 -10.34 -14.17 12.79
N GLU A 61 -9.41 -14.83 12.11
CA GLU A 61 -9.59 -16.22 11.66
C GLU A 61 -9.79 -17.20 12.81
N ASN A 62 -9.11 -16.96 13.93
CA ASN A 62 -9.14 -17.78 15.13
C ASN A 62 -8.58 -16.98 16.32
N ASP A 63 -8.66 -17.57 17.52
CA ASP A 63 -8.20 -16.94 18.76
C ASP A 63 -6.68 -16.67 18.75
N GLU A 64 -5.89 -17.54 18.12
CA GLU A 64 -4.42 -17.35 18.01
C GLU A 64 -4.08 -16.11 17.19
N ALA A 65 -4.77 -15.89 16.08
CA ALA A 65 -4.64 -14.67 15.29
C ALA A 65 -5.09 -13.44 16.08
N ALA A 66 -6.17 -13.56 16.87
CA ALA A 66 -6.66 -12.47 17.71
C ALA A 66 -5.63 -12.07 18.78
N ASP A 67 -5.05 -13.04 19.47
CA ASP A 67 -4.03 -12.81 20.50
C ASP A 67 -2.77 -12.16 19.93
N ALA A 68 -2.37 -12.54 18.71
CA ALA A 68 -1.19 -12.00 18.05
C ALA A 68 -1.39 -10.59 17.46
N ILE A 69 -2.61 -10.24 17.03
CA ILE A 69 -2.84 -9.08 16.15
C ILE A 69 -3.65 -7.97 16.82
N ARG A 70 -4.56 -8.28 17.74
CA ARG A 70 -5.56 -7.31 18.23
C ARG A 70 -4.96 -6.00 18.70
N GLU A 71 -4.07 -6.06 19.68
CA GLU A 71 -3.44 -4.87 20.27
C GLU A 71 -2.62 -4.07 19.22
N PRO A 72 -1.70 -4.69 18.44
CA PRO A 72 -0.97 -3.96 17.41
C PRO A 72 -1.87 -3.35 16.31
N LEU A 73 -3.01 -3.97 15.98
CA LEU A 73 -3.96 -3.44 14.99
C LEU A 73 -4.71 -2.21 15.53
N GLU A 74 -5.08 -2.22 16.81
CA GLU A 74 -5.65 -1.06 17.50
C GLU A 74 -4.65 0.10 17.62
N GLU A 75 -3.37 -0.22 17.89
CA GLU A 75 -2.29 0.76 17.88
C GLU A 75 -2.06 1.36 16.50
N ALA A 76 -2.11 0.54 15.46
CA ALA A 76 -2.03 0.98 14.07
C ALA A 76 -3.16 1.96 13.73
N HIS A 77 -4.40 1.66 14.09
CA HIS A 77 -5.53 2.59 13.92
C HIS A 77 -5.35 3.89 14.71
N THR A 78 -4.88 3.78 15.95
CA THR A 78 -4.55 4.95 16.79
C THR A 78 -3.50 5.84 16.12
N LEU A 79 -2.51 5.24 15.44
CA LEU A 79 -1.49 5.97 14.70
C LEU A 79 -2.09 6.77 13.53
N TRP A 80 -3.04 6.17 12.79
CA TRP A 80 -3.80 6.88 11.75
C TRP A 80 -4.56 8.08 12.34
N GLN A 81 -5.27 7.90 13.46
CA GLN A 81 -6.01 8.98 14.13
C GLN A 81 -5.09 10.12 14.59
N ARG A 82 -3.98 9.80 15.26
CA ARG A 82 -2.97 10.78 15.72
C ARG A 82 -2.37 11.58 14.58
N SER A 83 -2.39 11.01 13.38
CA SER A 83 -1.83 11.61 12.18
C SER A 83 -2.87 12.26 11.28
N GLY A 84 -4.08 12.49 11.81
CA GLY A 84 -5.11 13.32 11.20
C GLY A 84 -6.26 12.57 10.53
N LEU A 85 -6.35 11.24 10.69
CA LEU A 85 -7.57 10.53 10.33
C LEU A 85 -8.72 10.98 11.24
N GLY A 86 -9.87 11.33 10.65
CA GLY A 86 -11.03 11.82 11.39
C GLY A 86 -11.54 10.80 12.41
N ALA A 87 -12.02 11.27 13.56
CA ALA A 87 -12.52 10.40 14.64
C ALA A 87 -13.73 9.55 14.23
N GLU A 88 -14.42 9.93 13.16
CA GLU A 88 -15.51 9.15 12.57
C GLU A 88 -15.04 7.87 11.85
N PHE A 89 -13.74 7.76 11.54
CA PHE A 89 -13.16 6.56 10.94
C PHE A 89 -12.79 5.58 12.03
N THR A 90 -13.53 4.48 12.12
CA THR A 90 -13.42 3.52 13.23
C THR A 90 -13.13 2.12 12.70
N ILE A 91 -12.53 1.29 13.55
CA ILE A 91 -12.48 -0.15 13.37
C ILE A 91 -13.27 -0.81 14.49
N ALA A 92 -13.94 -1.93 14.21
CA ALA A 92 -14.71 -2.66 15.20
C ALA A 92 -14.59 -4.18 14.97
N GLU A 93 -14.11 -4.89 15.99
CA GLU A 93 -14.14 -6.34 16.03
C GLU A 93 -15.60 -6.82 16.14
N VAL A 94 -15.96 -7.78 15.30
CA VAL A 94 -17.28 -8.40 15.28
C VAL A 94 -17.19 -9.85 15.74
N GLY A 95 -18.28 -10.38 16.28
CA GLY A 95 -18.32 -11.78 16.71
C GLY A 95 -18.21 -12.77 15.55
N GLU A 96 -17.82 -14.01 15.87
CA GLU A 96 -17.65 -15.11 14.90
C GLU A 96 -18.89 -15.33 14.03
N GLN A 97 -20.10 -15.29 14.62
CA GLN A 97 -21.34 -15.46 13.87
C GLN A 97 -21.49 -14.39 12.78
N GLU A 98 -21.26 -13.12 13.12
CA GLU A 98 -21.35 -12.01 12.17
C GLU A 98 -20.28 -12.10 11.07
N CYS A 99 -19.08 -12.54 11.45
CA CYS A 99 -17.97 -12.81 10.55
C CYS A 99 -18.30 -13.88 9.49
N GLN A 100 -19.07 -14.91 9.87
CA GLN A 100 -19.47 -16.01 8.99
C GLN A 100 -20.71 -15.68 8.14
N GLU A 101 -21.70 -14.99 8.72
CA GLU A 101 -22.96 -14.64 8.04
C GLU A 101 -22.79 -13.47 7.08
N HIS A 102 -21.80 -12.60 7.31
CA HIS A 102 -21.57 -11.39 6.53
C HIS A 102 -20.12 -11.27 5.99
N PRO A 103 -19.62 -12.27 5.24
CA PRO A 103 -18.22 -12.31 4.81
C PRO A 103 -17.86 -11.20 3.82
N GLN A 104 -18.84 -10.65 3.09
CA GLN A 104 -18.62 -9.57 2.13
C GLN A 104 -18.67 -8.17 2.77
N SER A 105 -19.06 -8.05 4.05
CA SER A 105 -19.11 -6.77 4.78
C SER A 105 -18.26 -6.77 6.05
N THR A 106 -17.39 -7.77 6.19
CA THR A 106 -16.43 -7.94 7.29
C THR A 106 -15.05 -8.25 6.72
N LEU A 107 -14.01 -7.65 7.29
CA LEU A 107 -12.62 -7.91 6.97
C LEU A 107 -12.14 -9.13 7.77
N LEU A 108 -11.73 -10.20 7.07
CA LEU A 108 -11.07 -11.32 7.73
C LEU A 108 -9.59 -10.99 7.98
N VAL A 109 -9.18 -10.99 9.23
CA VAL A 109 -7.80 -10.75 9.65
C VAL A 109 -7.15 -12.07 10.02
N GLN A 110 -6.05 -12.40 9.36
CA GLN A 110 -5.33 -13.67 9.52
C GLN A 110 -3.91 -13.41 9.98
N TRP A 111 -3.44 -14.21 10.93
CA TRP A 111 -2.04 -14.24 11.31
C TRP A 111 -1.30 -15.28 10.49
N THR A 112 -0.15 -14.88 9.95
CA THR A 112 0.67 -15.73 9.06
C THR A 112 1.97 -16.20 9.71
N GLY A 113 2.13 -16.01 11.02
CA GLY A 113 3.34 -16.34 11.75
C GLY A 113 4.45 -15.28 11.60
N ASP A 114 5.58 -15.48 12.28
CA ASP A 114 6.72 -14.54 12.30
C ASP A 114 7.57 -14.51 11.01
N GLU A 115 7.42 -15.52 10.16
CA GLU A 115 8.02 -15.59 8.81
C GLU A 115 6.97 -15.48 7.71
N GLY A 116 5.78 -14.98 8.09
CA GLY A 116 4.61 -14.91 7.24
C GLY A 116 4.72 -13.88 6.13
N LYS A 117 3.57 -13.42 5.66
CA LYS A 117 3.47 -12.40 4.61
C LYS A 117 2.39 -11.39 4.95
N MET A 118 2.49 -10.21 4.36
CA MET A 118 1.46 -9.18 4.48
C MET A 118 0.79 -8.93 3.14
N ALA A 119 -0.52 -8.80 3.18
CA ALA A 119 -1.33 -8.42 2.04
C ALA A 119 -2.73 -8.07 2.52
N THR A 120 -3.29 -6.99 2.00
CA THR A 120 -4.65 -6.56 2.36
C THR A 120 -5.46 -6.19 1.14
N SER A 121 -6.74 -6.55 1.18
CA SER A 121 -7.73 -6.12 0.18
C SER A 121 -7.86 -4.60 0.18
N ILE A 122 -7.91 -3.98 -1.00
CA ILE A 122 -8.01 -2.53 -1.12
C ILE A 122 -9.48 -2.11 -0.98
N GLY A 123 -9.84 -1.52 0.16
CA GLY A 123 -11.23 -1.15 0.46
C GLY A 123 -12.15 -2.35 0.69
N LEU A 124 -13.46 -2.11 0.57
CA LEU A 124 -14.49 -3.13 0.67
C LEU A 124 -14.76 -3.76 -0.70
N LEU A 125 -14.50 -5.06 -0.86
CA LEU A 125 -14.70 -5.78 -2.11
C LEU A 125 -16.19 -6.09 -2.36
N ASN A 126 -16.67 -5.88 -3.59
CA ASN A 126 -18.10 -6.05 -3.91
C ASN A 126 -18.54 -7.51 -4.10
N HIS A 127 -17.62 -8.40 -4.44
CA HIS A 127 -17.93 -9.78 -4.83
C HIS A 127 -17.15 -10.83 -4.03
N ASN A 128 -16.10 -10.42 -3.32
CA ASN A 128 -15.21 -11.31 -2.58
C ASN A 128 -15.18 -10.90 -1.11
N ARG A 129 -14.74 -11.83 -0.25
CA ARG A 129 -14.45 -11.52 1.14
C ARG A 129 -13.19 -10.63 1.21
N PRO A 130 -13.28 -9.41 1.79
CA PRO A 130 -12.08 -8.65 2.13
C PRO A 130 -11.25 -9.43 3.15
N HIS A 131 -9.95 -9.45 2.96
CA HIS A 131 -9.02 -10.10 3.87
C HIS A 131 -7.77 -9.25 4.08
N MET A 132 -7.12 -9.47 5.22
CA MET A 132 -5.89 -8.85 5.68
C MET A 132 -5.02 -9.94 6.28
N LEU A 133 -3.87 -10.18 5.66
CA LEU A 133 -2.85 -11.09 6.15
C LEU A 133 -1.79 -10.27 6.88
N LEU A 134 -1.45 -10.66 8.10
CA LEU A 134 -0.47 -9.96 8.92
C LEU A 134 0.58 -10.93 9.46
N THR A 135 1.79 -10.40 9.64
CA THR A 135 2.91 -11.07 10.31
C THR A 135 3.39 -10.17 11.44
N THR A 136 3.73 -10.78 12.57
CA THR A 136 4.34 -10.14 13.74
C THR A 136 5.84 -9.87 13.55
N SER A 137 6.40 -10.22 12.39
CA SER A 137 7.80 -9.99 12.04
C SER A 137 8.17 -8.51 12.02
N ILE A 138 9.23 -8.16 12.76
CA ILE A 138 9.88 -6.84 12.69
C ILE A 138 10.99 -6.79 11.62
N HIS A 139 11.14 -7.84 10.81
CA HIS A 139 12.14 -7.93 9.75
C HIS A 139 11.55 -7.72 8.35
N MET A 140 10.27 -7.35 8.27
CA MET A 140 9.54 -7.11 7.02
C MET A 140 9.15 -5.63 6.89
N GLY A 141 9.04 -5.16 5.64
CA GLY A 141 8.48 -3.85 5.33
C GLY A 141 9.22 -2.72 6.01
N MET A 142 8.54 -2.01 6.91
CA MET A 142 9.08 -0.85 7.63
C MET A 142 9.91 -1.21 8.85
N LEU A 143 10.15 -2.50 9.10
CA LEU A 143 10.92 -3.00 10.24
C LEU A 143 10.30 -2.63 11.61
N ASP A 144 9.00 -2.38 11.60
CA ASP A 144 8.19 -1.99 12.75
C ASP A 144 6.79 -2.58 12.56
N GLN A 145 6.34 -3.35 13.55
CA GLN A 145 5.09 -4.09 13.48
C GLN A 145 3.87 -3.17 13.36
N VAL A 146 3.81 -2.11 14.17
CA VAL A 146 2.68 -1.19 14.21
C VAL A 146 2.61 -0.38 12.91
N LEU A 147 3.77 0.05 12.40
CA LEU A 147 3.82 0.71 11.09
C LEU A 147 3.35 -0.24 10.00
N ASN A 148 3.84 -1.48 9.98
CA ASN A 148 3.43 -2.47 8.99
C ASN A 148 1.91 -2.71 9.02
N PHE A 149 1.32 -2.83 10.22
CA PHE A 149 -0.12 -3.00 10.36
C PHE A 149 -0.87 -1.73 9.94
N ALA A 150 -0.31 -0.56 10.20
CA ALA A 150 -0.88 0.70 9.73
C ALA A 150 -0.84 0.81 8.20
N HIS A 151 0.21 0.32 7.53
CA HIS A 151 0.26 0.23 6.07
C HIS A 151 -0.86 -0.66 5.52
N GLU A 152 -0.99 -1.86 6.06
CA GLU A 152 -2.04 -2.81 5.68
C GLU A 152 -3.45 -2.26 5.97
N LEU A 153 -3.63 -1.58 7.09
CA LEU A 153 -4.88 -0.87 7.39
C LEU A 153 -5.16 0.27 6.40
N GLY A 154 -4.13 0.93 5.88
CA GLY A 154 -4.25 1.89 4.79
C GLY A 154 -4.83 1.28 3.52
N HIS A 155 -4.41 0.07 3.15
CA HIS A 155 -5.05 -0.69 2.07
C HIS A 155 -6.51 -1.00 2.38
N ALA A 156 -6.83 -1.46 3.59
CA ALA A 156 -8.21 -1.71 3.98
C ALA A 156 -9.08 -0.46 3.88
N TRP A 157 -8.54 0.74 4.14
CA TRP A 157 -9.25 2.00 3.89
C TRP A 157 -9.43 2.30 2.41
N GLY A 158 -8.58 1.79 1.53
CA GLY A 158 -8.66 1.99 0.09
C GLY A 158 -7.47 2.73 -0.52
N LEU A 159 -6.39 2.87 0.23
CA LEU A 159 -5.17 3.47 -0.27
C LEU A 159 -4.39 2.41 -1.04
N MET A 160 -3.80 2.80 -2.16
CA MET A 160 -2.82 2.01 -2.88
C MET A 160 -1.42 2.54 -2.58
N HIS A 161 -0.40 1.84 -3.06
CA HIS A 161 0.95 2.33 -2.84
C HIS A 161 1.20 3.64 -3.59
N GLU A 162 1.87 4.57 -2.91
CA GLU A 162 2.12 5.91 -3.44
C GLU A 162 3.00 5.86 -4.70
N HIS A 163 4.04 5.02 -4.68
CA HIS A 163 4.94 4.87 -5.82
C HIS A 163 4.27 4.19 -7.01
N GLN A 164 3.12 3.52 -6.87
CA GLN A 164 2.40 2.93 -8.00
C GLN A 164 1.58 3.95 -8.80
N ASN A 165 1.56 5.23 -8.39
CA ASN A 165 0.91 6.30 -9.13
C ASN A 165 1.62 6.53 -10.49
N PRO A 166 0.91 6.35 -11.62
CA PRO A 166 1.48 6.52 -12.96
C PRO A 166 2.12 7.88 -13.25
N ASN A 167 1.68 8.94 -12.58
CA ASN A 167 2.18 10.29 -12.80
C ASN A 167 3.64 10.47 -12.38
N PHE A 168 4.17 9.62 -11.50
CA PHE A 168 5.53 9.72 -10.98
C PHE A 168 6.57 8.96 -11.83
N TRP A 169 6.13 8.13 -12.77
CA TRP A 169 7.00 7.28 -13.59
C TRP A 169 7.35 7.90 -14.93
N SER A 170 8.63 7.81 -15.32
CA SER A 170 9.07 8.21 -16.66
C SER A 170 8.33 7.45 -17.74
N SER A 171 7.85 8.19 -18.73
CA SER A 171 7.35 7.62 -19.97
C SER A 171 8.52 7.04 -20.76
N GLY A 172 8.28 5.93 -21.45
CA GLY A 172 9.32 5.26 -22.23
C GLY A 172 8.98 3.79 -22.33
N ILE A 173 9.81 2.94 -21.71
CA ILE A 173 9.63 1.49 -21.74
C ILE A 173 8.70 0.94 -20.64
N ILE A 174 8.33 1.76 -19.64
CA ILE A 174 7.45 1.35 -18.54
C ILE A 174 5.99 1.53 -18.96
N GLU A 175 5.19 0.47 -18.85
CA GLU A 175 3.77 0.49 -19.14
C GLU A 175 3.01 1.34 -18.11
N ASN A 176 1.87 1.93 -18.50
CA ASN A 176 1.03 2.82 -17.69
C ASN A 176 1.65 4.17 -17.28
N ALA A 177 2.96 4.35 -17.35
CA ALA A 177 3.65 5.58 -16.95
C ALA A 177 3.16 6.83 -17.70
N LYS A 178 3.02 7.96 -16.99
CA LYS A 178 2.48 9.23 -17.51
C LYS A 178 3.51 10.35 -17.65
N GLY A 179 4.79 10.03 -17.67
CA GLY A 179 5.87 10.98 -17.96
C GLY A 179 6.35 11.79 -16.74
N GLY A 180 6.39 11.14 -15.58
CA GLY A 180 7.01 11.67 -14.36
C GLY A 180 8.52 11.66 -14.37
N THR A 181 9.13 12.38 -13.42
CA THR A 181 10.58 12.52 -13.28
C THR A 181 11.13 11.85 -12.02
N VAL A 182 10.33 11.02 -11.34
CA VAL A 182 10.69 10.40 -10.05
C VAL A 182 11.21 8.98 -10.25
N PHE A 183 10.35 8.10 -10.73
CA PHE A 183 10.64 6.67 -10.90
C PHE A 183 10.89 6.33 -12.36
N GLY A 184 11.49 5.16 -12.60
CA GLY A 184 11.76 4.65 -13.94
C GLY A 184 13.23 4.76 -14.37
N PRO A 185 13.63 4.01 -15.41
CA PRO A 185 15.03 3.86 -15.79
C PRO A 185 15.61 5.14 -16.40
N GLU A 186 14.80 5.96 -17.06
CA GLU A 186 15.22 7.23 -17.66
C GLU A 186 15.53 8.32 -16.61
N ASN A 187 15.00 8.17 -15.40
CA ASN A 187 15.23 9.07 -14.27
C ASN A 187 16.44 8.60 -13.44
N HIS A 188 17.64 8.73 -13.99
CA HIS A 188 18.91 8.34 -13.33
C HIS A 188 19.01 6.86 -12.92
N GLY A 189 18.21 5.98 -13.54
CA GLY A 189 18.16 4.57 -13.15
C GLY A 189 17.50 4.36 -11.77
N ASN A 190 16.51 5.17 -11.42
CA ASN A 190 15.69 5.04 -10.20
C ASN A 190 14.77 3.81 -10.24
N TRP A 191 14.74 3.06 -11.34
CA TRP A 191 14.18 1.71 -11.44
C TRP A 191 15.24 0.75 -11.95
N ARG A 192 15.55 -0.28 -11.15
CA ARG A 192 16.51 -1.35 -11.45
C ARG A 192 15.88 -2.68 -11.10
N CYS A 193 15.16 -3.25 -12.06
CA CYS A 193 14.45 -4.51 -11.89
C CYS A 193 15.38 -5.65 -11.44
N GLU A 194 16.64 -5.62 -11.89
CA GLU A 194 17.69 -6.58 -11.55
C GLU A 194 18.05 -6.62 -10.06
N ASN A 195 17.69 -5.59 -9.29
CA ASN A 195 17.93 -5.51 -7.86
C ASN A 195 16.85 -6.23 -7.03
N LEU A 196 15.76 -6.69 -7.65
CA LEU A 196 14.70 -7.41 -6.93
C LEU A 196 15.19 -8.79 -6.48
N LYS A 197 14.78 -9.19 -5.27
CA LYS A 197 15.26 -10.43 -4.62
C LYS A 197 15.01 -11.69 -5.44
N ASP A 198 13.89 -11.73 -6.15
CA ASP A 198 13.41 -12.85 -6.97
C ASP A 198 13.76 -12.67 -8.46
N TYR A 199 14.52 -11.63 -8.84
CA TYR A 199 14.91 -11.39 -10.23
C TYR A 199 15.65 -12.59 -10.84
N LYS A 200 16.65 -13.13 -10.14
CA LYS A 200 17.43 -14.28 -10.63
C LYS A 200 16.58 -15.53 -10.79
N GLU A 201 15.61 -15.74 -9.93
CA GLU A 201 14.69 -16.88 -10.00
C GLU A 201 13.77 -16.77 -11.23
N GLN A 202 13.19 -15.59 -11.42
CA GLN A 202 12.24 -15.34 -12.51
C GLN A 202 12.90 -15.29 -13.89
N PHE A 203 14.15 -14.84 -13.98
CA PHE A 203 14.88 -14.66 -15.24
C PHE A 203 15.94 -15.74 -15.52
N GLY A 204 16.28 -16.56 -14.53
CA GLY A 204 17.25 -17.65 -14.66
C GLY A 204 16.65 -18.99 -15.11
N ILE A 205 15.32 -19.14 -15.03
CA ILE A 205 14.59 -20.34 -15.44
C ILE A 205 13.83 -20.04 -16.74
N HIS A 206 13.71 -21.01 -17.66
CA HIS A 206 12.81 -20.95 -18.81
C HIS A 206 11.32 -21.00 -18.38
N ASN A 207 10.93 -20.16 -17.42
CA ASN A 207 9.56 -20.07 -16.96
C ASN A 207 8.74 -19.43 -18.08
N PRO A 208 7.71 -20.13 -18.61
CA PRO A 208 6.82 -19.53 -19.58
C PRO A 208 6.12 -18.35 -18.91
N VAL A 209 6.43 -17.14 -19.37
CA VAL A 209 5.76 -15.92 -18.90
C VAL A 209 4.32 -15.96 -19.40
N ARG A 210 3.38 -15.94 -18.46
CA ARG A 210 1.95 -15.86 -18.76
C ARG A 210 1.63 -14.46 -19.26
N ASN A 211 0.96 -14.39 -20.39
CA ASN A 211 0.48 -13.14 -20.96
C ASN A 211 -0.91 -12.79 -20.37
N PRO A 212 -1.06 -11.68 -19.62
CA PRO A 212 -2.34 -11.30 -19.01
C PRO A 212 -3.43 -11.00 -20.03
N GLY A 213 -3.07 -10.66 -21.28
CA GLY A 213 -4.02 -10.42 -22.37
C GLY A 213 -4.68 -11.68 -22.95
N TYR A 214 -4.33 -12.88 -22.48
CA TYR A 214 -4.84 -14.16 -23.00
C TYR A 214 -5.41 -15.02 -21.87
N ASN A 215 -6.66 -15.46 -22.01
CA ASN A 215 -7.40 -16.22 -20.98
C ASN A 215 -6.69 -17.50 -20.49
N ASN A 216 -5.83 -18.10 -21.31
CA ASN A 216 -5.07 -19.31 -20.94
C ASN A 216 -3.58 -19.02 -20.65
N GLY A 217 -3.15 -17.76 -20.66
CA GLY A 217 -1.75 -17.34 -20.49
C GLY A 217 -0.83 -17.58 -21.69
N PHE A 218 -1.30 -18.32 -22.71
CA PHE A 218 -0.55 -18.64 -23.93
C PHE A 218 -0.89 -17.66 -25.07
N GLY A 219 -0.19 -16.52 -25.08
CA GLY A 219 -0.13 -15.58 -26.21
C GLY A 219 1.20 -15.70 -26.96
N PRO A 220 1.56 -14.74 -27.85
CA PRO A 220 2.92 -14.63 -28.39
C PRO A 220 3.93 -14.66 -27.24
N SER A 221 5.08 -15.32 -27.45
CA SER A 221 6.15 -15.39 -26.45
C SER A 221 6.46 -13.99 -25.93
N THR A 222 6.19 -13.77 -24.65
CA THR A 222 6.55 -12.53 -23.97
C THR A 222 7.93 -12.68 -23.40
N SER A 223 8.70 -11.59 -23.41
CA SER A 223 10.04 -11.61 -22.85
C SER A 223 9.89 -11.58 -21.33
N PRO A 224 10.70 -12.32 -20.55
CA PRO A 224 10.83 -12.07 -19.12
C PRO A 224 11.02 -10.58 -18.81
N ALA A 225 11.69 -9.83 -19.70
CA ALA A 225 11.89 -8.39 -19.57
C ALA A 225 10.58 -7.56 -19.53
N ASP A 226 9.44 -8.11 -19.97
CA ASP A 226 8.14 -7.45 -19.88
C ASP A 226 7.64 -7.39 -18.43
N MET A 227 8.01 -8.37 -17.59
CA MET A 227 7.73 -8.35 -16.15
C MET A 227 8.48 -7.22 -15.41
N CYS A 228 9.54 -6.65 -16.01
CA CYS A 228 10.24 -5.47 -15.46
C CYS A 228 9.61 -4.13 -15.88
N LYS A 229 8.59 -4.16 -16.72
CA LYS A 229 8.02 -2.97 -17.37
C LYS A 229 6.52 -2.84 -17.16
N SER A 230 5.85 -3.96 -16.87
CA SER A 230 4.41 -4.02 -16.72
C SER A 230 4.00 -4.62 -15.39
N TYR A 231 3.23 -3.84 -14.63
CA TYR A 231 2.56 -4.28 -13.41
C TYR A 231 1.78 -5.58 -13.63
N GLU A 232 1.00 -5.66 -14.72
CA GLU A 232 0.10 -6.79 -14.98
C GLU A 232 0.87 -8.07 -15.28
N TYR A 233 1.95 -7.98 -16.07
CA TYR A 233 2.82 -9.12 -16.32
C TYR A 233 3.51 -9.59 -15.05
N ALA A 234 4.07 -8.67 -14.27
CA ALA A 234 4.74 -9.02 -13.02
C ALA A 234 3.77 -9.69 -12.03
N ALA A 235 2.60 -9.09 -11.80
CA ALA A 235 1.59 -9.62 -10.90
C ALA A 235 1.05 -11.00 -11.35
N THR A 236 0.78 -11.17 -12.65
CA THR A 236 0.27 -12.44 -13.21
C THR A 236 1.26 -13.60 -13.05
N ASN A 237 2.56 -13.30 -13.02
CA ASN A 237 3.64 -14.27 -12.91
C ASN A 237 4.23 -14.36 -11.49
N GLY A 238 3.64 -13.64 -10.51
CA GLY A 238 4.11 -13.66 -9.13
C GLY A 238 5.51 -13.06 -8.93
N PHE A 239 5.92 -12.13 -9.79
CA PHE A 239 7.19 -11.43 -9.69
C PHE A 239 7.03 -10.16 -8.87
N THR A 240 7.94 -9.92 -7.90
CA THR A 240 7.84 -8.79 -6.97
C THR A 240 7.89 -7.41 -7.64
N ALA A 241 8.29 -7.31 -8.91
CA ALA A 241 8.19 -6.03 -9.64
C ALA A 241 6.77 -5.47 -9.69
N GLY A 242 5.73 -6.32 -9.60
CA GLY A 242 4.34 -5.89 -9.52
C GLY A 242 4.06 -5.01 -8.31
N ASP A 243 4.80 -5.19 -7.22
CA ASP A 243 4.66 -4.37 -6.01
C ASP A 243 5.28 -2.97 -6.17
N TYR A 244 5.98 -2.71 -7.28
CA TYR A 244 6.64 -1.43 -7.56
C TYR A 244 6.08 -0.72 -8.78
N LEU A 245 5.86 -1.46 -9.87
CA LEU A 245 5.52 -0.88 -11.16
C LEU A 245 4.20 -0.09 -11.10
N PRO A 246 4.07 0.97 -11.93
CA PRO A 246 2.88 1.80 -11.90
C PRO A 246 1.66 0.99 -12.32
N MET A 247 0.62 1.07 -11.49
CA MET A 247 -0.64 0.39 -11.77
C MET A 247 -1.39 1.10 -12.91
N PRO A 248 -2.19 0.38 -13.70
CA PRO A 248 -3.01 1.01 -14.72
C PRO A 248 -3.88 2.12 -14.12
N SER A 249 -4.07 3.22 -14.84
CA SER A 249 -4.79 4.39 -14.30
C SER A 249 -6.27 4.16 -14.00
N HIS A 250 -6.81 3.02 -14.39
CA HIS A 250 -8.16 2.60 -14.04
C HIS A 250 -8.19 1.82 -12.70
N HIS A 251 -7.05 1.48 -12.10
CA HIS A 251 -7.02 0.91 -10.74
C HIS A 251 -7.21 1.98 -9.67
N GLY A 252 -6.83 3.23 -9.96
CA GLY A 252 -6.98 4.33 -9.02
C GLY A 252 -6.95 5.71 -9.60
N ILE A 253 -7.13 6.66 -8.70
CA ILE A 253 -7.18 8.08 -9.01
C ILE A 253 -6.15 8.77 -8.13
N GLY A 254 -5.30 9.57 -8.78
CA GLY A 254 -4.30 10.42 -8.16
C GLY A 254 -4.96 11.67 -7.59
N GLY A 255 -4.61 12.06 -6.36
CA GLY A 255 -5.02 13.35 -5.78
C GLY A 255 -4.39 14.55 -6.49
N SER A 256 -3.22 14.33 -7.11
CA SER A 256 -2.45 15.32 -7.86
C SER A 256 -2.08 14.80 -9.26
N GLU A 257 -2.07 15.70 -10.24
CA GLU A 257 -1.45 15.48 -11.57
C GLU A 257 0.06 15.76 -11.57
N GLY A 258 0.63 16.07 -10.40
CA GLY A 258 2.04 16.32 -10.18
C GLY A 258 2.92 15.16 -10.65
N LYS A 259 4.10 15.51 -11.16
CA LYS A 259 4.98 14.61 -11.91
C LYS A 259 6.40 14.55 -11.35
N THR A 260 6.68 15.36 -10.33
CA THR A 260 8.03 15.60 -9.83
C THR A 260 8.20 15.06 -8.41
N GLY A 261 9.43 15.02 -7.92
CA GLY A 261 9.72 14.55 -6.56
C GLY A 261 9.01 15.36 -5.48
N ASP A 262 8.72 16.64 -5.72
CA ASP A 262 7.99 17.49 -4.78
C ASP A 262 6.51 17.12 -4.65
N ASP A 263 5.98 16.41 -5.64
CA ASP A 263 4.59 15.95 -5.68
C ASP A 263 4.37 14.62 -4.95
N VAL A 264 5.46 13.88 -4.68
CA VAL A 264 5.42 12.60 -3.96
C VAL A 264 5.38 12.83 -2.46
N ASP A 265 4.49 12.12 -1.77
CA ASP A 265 4.50 12.08 -0.32
C ASP A 265 5.55 11.09 0.20
N TRP A 266 6.81 11.53 0.28
CA TRP A 266 7.94 10.70 0.75
C TRP A 266 7.80 10.21 2.20
N ASP A 267 6.96 10.89 2.97
CA ASP A 267 6.62 10.53 4.35
C ASP A 267 5.42 9.59 4.45
N SER A 268 4.78 9.26 3.32
CA SER A 268 3.64 8.36 3.29
C SER A 268 4.03 6.97 3.76
N ILE A 269 3.25 6.43 4.68
CA ILE A 269 3.33 5.03 5.09
C ILE A 269 2.98 4.08 3.93
N MET A 270 2.26 4.58 2.92
CA MET A 270 1.89 3.82 1.72
C MET A 270 2.99 3.81 0.64
N LEU A 271 4.12 4.47 0.86
CA LEU A 271 5.29 4.31 0.00
C LEU A 271 5.99 3.01 0.36
N SER A 272 6.19 2.10 -0.60
CA SER A 272 6.98 0.90 -0.28
C SER A 272 8.42 1.32 0.03
N ARG A 273 8.87 1.02 1.26
CA ARG A 273 10.27 1.15 1.64
C ARG A 273 10.84 -0.24 1.76
N ASN A 274 11.34 -0.79 0.65
CA ASN A 274 12.26 -1.91 0.75
C ASN A 274 13.66 -1.33 1.00
N ARG A 275 14.00 -1.11 2.27
CA ARG A 275 15.41 -1.02 2.68
C ARG A 275 15.93 -2.46 2.81
N SER A 276 16.26 -3.07 1.67
CA SER A 276 17.13 -4.25 1.62
C SER A 276 18.58 -3.80 1.53
#